data_AF-A0AAD5E751-F1
#
_entry.id   AF-A0AAD5E751-F1
#
_cell.length_a   1.000
_cell.length_b   1.000
_cell.length_c   1.000
_cell.angle_alpha   90.00
_cell.angle_beta   90.00
_cell.angle_gamma   90.00
#
_symmetry.space_group_name_H-M   'P 1'
#
loop_
_entity.id
_entity.type
_entity.pdbx_description
1 polymer ?
#
loop_
_entity_poly.entity_id
_entity_poly.type
_entity_poly.pdbx_seq_one_letter_code
_entity_poly.pdbx_strand_id
1 'polypeptide(L)'
;MAEATTQWIPPATNIAQEDVKGKMFTFMRNFDDHIRREKETILSNRNKWIAQNAQDRENFVKMQSTIETYKTDAELLSDKMGKEKEELQKATRDIEEYKEKRDIQFARKQELEKQIMELKRELEQKRQAKSAMIQENAVQQRKNVPELLCYEEKLACKIIGVATDVLTFQFHNIDEDDWNRRFLVTIQIAGKQYSLKACDPELSTAKRLVDELNSSRDFFRFLKKVRQAFKNSLT
;
A
#
# COMPACT_ATOMS: atom_id res chain seq x y z
N MET A 1 -48.78 -121.48 81.17
CA MET A 1 -50.19 -121.69 80.80
C MET A 1 -50.94 -120.38 80.95
N ALA A 2 -51.89 -120.16 80.03
CA ALA A 2 -52.89 -119.09 79.97
C ALA A 2 -52.46 -117.75 79.34
N GLU A 3 -52.90 -117.59 78.09
CA GLU A 3 -53.07 -116.34 77.36
C GLU A 3 -54.05 -115.41 78.10
N ALA A 4 -53.83 -114.09 77.99
CA ALA A 4 -54.86 -113.10 78.22
C ALA A 4 -54.64 -111.90 77.27
N THR A 5 -55.33 -111.97 76.14
CA THR A 5 -55.65 -110.87 75.23
C THR A 5 -56.29 -109.73 76.02
N THR A 6 -55.75 -108.51 75.96
CA THR A 6 -56.45 -107.31 76.46
C THR A 6 -56.26 -106.15 75.50
N GLN A 7 -57.24 -106.07 74.60
CA GLN A 7 -57.90 -104.89 74.03
C GLN A 7 -57.17 -103.54 74.10
N TRP A 8 -56.83 -103.03 72.92
CA TRP A 8 -56.51 -101.62 72.69
C TRP A 8 -57.79 -100.77 72.84
N ILE A 9 -57.78 -99.88 73.83
CA ILE A 9 -58.83 -98.88 74.05
C ILE A 9 -58.32 -97.57 73.40
N PRO A 10 -59.00 -97.00 72.39
CA PRO A 10 -58.60 -95.71 71.83
C PRO A 10 -58.67 -94.65 72.94
N PRO A 11 -57.67 -93.74 73.05
CA PRO A 11 -57.74 -92.67 74.04
C PRO A 11 -58.98 -91.83 73.74
N ALA A 12 -59.91 -91.78 74.70
CA ALA A 12 -61.08 -90.95 74.61
C ALA A 12 -60.63 -89.49 74.46
N THR A 13 -60.82 -88.94 73.27
CA THR A 13 -60.71 -87.51 72.99
C THR A 13 -61.81 -86.80 73.76
N ASN A 14 -61.57 -86.49 75.03
CA ASN A 14 -62.40 -85.58 75.81
C ASN A 14 -62.10 -84.15 75.34
N ILE A 15 -62.63 -83.84 74.16
CA ILE A 15 -62.68 -82.49 73.63
C ILE A 15 -64.02 -81.94 74.12
N ALA A 16 -63.99 -81.15 75.20
CA ALA A 16 -65.17 -80.42 75.63
C ALA A 16 -65.69 -79.61 74.42
N GLN A 17 -66.92 -79.90 73.98
CA GLN A 17 -67.48 -79.34 72.75
C GLN A 17 -67.61 -77.82 72.81
N GLU A 18 -67.61 -77.22 74.00
CA GLU A 18 -67.48 -75.77 74.25
C GLU A 18 -66.06 -75.23 74.02
N ASP A 19 -65.01 -76.01 74.32
CA ASP A 19 -63.61 -75.61 74.19
C ASP A 19 -63.16 -75.60 72.72
N VAL A 20 -63.66 -76.54 71.89
CA VAL A 20 -63.46 -76.48 70.43
C VAL A 20 -64.27 -75.36 69.78
N LYS A 21 -65.49 -75.09 70.24
CA LYS A 21 -66.28 -73.96 69.74
C LYS A 21 -65.62 -72.62 70.10
N GLY A 22 -65.08 -72.47 71.30
CA GLY A 22 -64.33 -71.29 71.72
C GLY A 22 -63.02 -71.09 70.94
N LYS A 23 -62.26 -72.17 70.71
CA LYS A 23 -61.05 -72.16 69.86
C LYS A 23 -61.39 -71.85 68.40
N MET A 24 -62.47 -72.42 67.85
CA MET A 24 -62.95 -72.13 66.51
C MET A 24 -63.42 -70.68 66.38
N PHE A 25 -64.14 -70.14 67.36
CA PHE A 25 -64.55 -68.73 67.38
C PHE A 25 -63.33 -67.79 67.45
N THR A 26 -62.34 -68.14 68.26
CA THR A 26 -61.08 -67.38 68.37
C THR A 26 -60.27 -67.47 67.08
N PHE A 27 -60.22 -68.64 66.45
CA PHE A 27 -59.58 -68.86 65.15
C PHE A 27 -60.30 -68.07 64.05
N MET A 28 -61.63 -68.15 63.97
CA MET A 28 -62.42 -67.39 63.00
C MET A 28 -62.24 -65.88 63.19
N ARG A 29 -62.23 -65.38 64.44
CA ARG A 29 -61.94 -63.96 64.71
C ARG A 29 -60.53 -63.56 64.27
N ASN A 30 -59.52 -64.37 64.61
CA ASN A 30 -58.13 -64.11 64.22
C ASN A 30 -57.93 -64.23 62.69
N PHE A 31 -58.67 -65.13 62.05
CA PHE A 31 -58.69 -65.32 60.60
C PHE A 31 -59.36 -64.13 59.92
N ASP A 32 -60.53 -63.70 60.39
CA ASP A 32 -61.21 -62.50 59.89
C ASP A 32 -60.36 -61.24 60.11
N ASP A 33 -59.67 -61.12 61.24
CA ASP A 33 -58.71 -60.04 61.52
C ASP A 33 -57.47 -60.12 60.62
N HIS A 34 -57.03 -61.33 60.26
CA HIS A 34 -55.95 -61.53 59.29
C HIS A 34 -56.41 -61.15 57.86
N ILE A 35 -57.58 -61.62 57.43
CA ILE A 35 -58.18 -61.27 56.13
C ILE A 35 -58.42 -59.76 56.04
N ARG A 36 -58.86 -59.12 57.13
CA ARG A 36 -59.02 -57.67 57.20
C ARG A 36 -57.69 -56.94 57.04
N ARG A 37 -56.65 -57.36 57.76
CA ARG A 37 -55.29 -56.79 57.65
C ARG A 37 -54.68 -56.98 56.26
N GLU A 38 -54.85 -58.16 55.67
CA GLU A 38 -54.40 -58.44 54.29
C GLU A 38 -55.14 -57.57 53.29
N LYS A 39 -56.47 -57.44 53.42
CA LYS A 39 -57.28 -56.55 52.56
C LYS A 39 -56.86 -55.10 52.69
N GLU A 40 -56.63 -54.60 53.91
CA GLU A 40 -56.12 -53.25 54.17
C GLU A 40 -54.72 -53.06 53.57
N THR A 41 -53.85 -54.07 53.64
CA THR A 41 -52.50 -54.06 53.05
C THR A 41 -52.56 -54.05 51.53
N ILE A 42 -53.40 -54.88 50.91
CA ILE A 42 -53.59 -54.93 49.46
C ILE A 42 -54.15 -53.60 48.95
N LEU A 43 -55.11 -52.99 49.65
CA LEU A 43 -55.66 -51.68 49.29
C LEU A 43 -54.61 -50.58 49.43
N SER A 44 -53.82 -50.59 50.51
CA SER A 44 -52.71 -49.65 50.70
C SER A 44 -51.66 -49.77 49.59
N ASN A 45 -51.26 -51.00 49.25
CA ASN A 45 -50.31 -51.28 48.18
C ASN A 45 -50.85 -50.86 46.81
N ARG A 46 -52.14 -51.12 46.54
CA ARG A 46 -52.81 -50.66 45.32
C ARG A 46 -52.80 -49.14 45.22
N ASN A 47 -53.13 -48.43 46.31
CA ASN A 47 -53.12 -46.97 46.31
C ASN A 47 -51.71 -46.40 46.12
N LYS A 48 -50.70 -46.97 46.77
CA LYS A 48 -49.28 -46.62 46.54
C LYS A 48 -48.86 -46.86 45.09
N TRP A 49 -49.23 -48.00 44.52
CA TRP A 49 -48.92 -48.31 43.13
C TRP A 49 -49.60 -47.35 42.15
N ILE A 50 -50.86 -46.98 42.39
CA ILE A 50 -51.57 -45.98 41.57
C ILE A 50 -50.85 -44.62 41.65
N ALA A 51 -50.46 -44.19 42.85
CA ALA A 51 -49.73 -42.93 43.04
C ALA A 51 -48.36 -42.95 42.36
N GLN A 52 -47.60 -44.04 42.51
CA GLN A 52 -46.31 -44.21 41.85
C GLN A 52 -46.44 -44.21 40.32
N ASN A 53 -47.41 -44.95 39.78
CA ASN A 53 -47.64 -45.01 38.34
C ASN A 53 -48.10 -43.65 37.78
N ALA A 54 -48.86 -42.86 38.55
CA ALA A 54 -49.20 -41.49 38.18
C ALA A 54 -47.95 -40.58 38.14
N GLN A 55 -47.07 -40.70 39.14
CA GLN A 55 -45.81 -39.97 39.20
C GLN A 55 -44.85 -40.36 38.08
N ASP A 56 -44.72 -41.65 37.78
CA ASP A 56 -43.86 -42.17 36.71
C ASP A 56 -44.35 -41.68 35.34
N ARG A 57 -45.68 -41.63 35.13
CA ARG A 57 -46.27 -41.03 33.92
C ARG A 57 -45.96 -39.54 33.82
N GLU A 58 -46.09 -38.78 34.90
CA GLU A 58 -45.76 -37.36 34.91
C GLU A 58 -44.28 -37.13 34.60
N ASN A 59 -43.39 -37.92 35.21
CA ASN A 59 -41.95 -37.87 34.95
C ASN A 59 -41.61 -38.24 33.50
N PHE A 60 -42.28 -39.25 32.93
CA PHE A 60 -42.10 -39.64 31.55
C PHE A 60 -42.49 -38.52 30.59
N VAL A 61 -43.63 -37.86 30.81
CA VAL A 61 -44.07 -36.71 30.00
C VAL A 61 -43.10 -35.55 30.11
N LYS A 62 -42.62 -35.22 31.32
CA LYS A 62 -41.59 -34.19 31.53
C LYS A 62 -40.29 -34.53 30.79
N MET A 63 -39.81 -35.77 30.94
CA MET A 63 -38.60 -36.24 30.25
C MET A 63 -38.76 -36.14 28.74
N GLN A 64 -39.89 -36.58 28.19
CA GLN A 64 -40.17 -36.49 26.76
C GLN A 64 -40.17 -35.03 26.27
N SER A 65 -40.81 -34.12 27.02
CA SER A 65 -40.77 -32.68 26.73
C SER A 65 -39.35 -32.13 26.76
N THR A 66 -38.52 -32.49 27.75
CA THR A 66 -37.12 -32.04 27.79
C THR A 66 -36.30 -32.57 26.61
N ILE A 67 -36.51 -33.82 26.20
CA ILE A 67 -35.85 -34.39 25.03
C ILE A 67 -36.22 -33.62 23.76
N GLU A 68 -37.49 -33.25 23.60
CA GLU A 68 -37.95 -32.44 22.47
C GLU A 68 -37.29 -31.05 22.49
N THR A 69 -37.21 -30.39 23.65
CA THR A 69 -36.53 -29.09 23.74
C THR A 69 -35.04 -29.19 23.42
N TYR A 70 -34.35 -30.24 23.89
CA TYR A 70 -32.93 -30.42 23.57
C TYR A 70 -32.70 -30.73 22.09
N LYS A 71 -33.63 -31.42 21.43
CA LYS A 71 -33.56 -31.64 19.98
C LYS A 71 -33.70 -30.34 19.22
N THR A 72 -34.68 -29.50 19.57
CA THR A 72 -34.86 -28.20 18.92
C THR A 72 -33.66 -27.27 19.16
N ASP A 73 -33.10 -27.29 20.37
CA ASP A 73 -31.91 -26.49 20.69
C ASP A 73 -30.67 -26.96 19.91
N ALA A 74 -30.50 -28.28 19.74
CA ALA A 74 -29.41 -28.85 18.95
C ALA A 74 -29.53 -28.46 17.46
N GLU A 75 -30.72 -28.48 16.89
CA GLU A 75 -30.98 -28.03 15.51
C GLU A 75 -30.67 -26.54 15.35
N LEU A 76 -31.15 -25.69 16.27
CA LEU A 76 -30.86 -24.26 16.29
C LEU A 76 -29.36 -23.97 16.41
N LEU A 77 -28.65 -24.71 17.27
CA LEU A 77 -27.21 -24.55 17.43
C LEU A 77 -26.46 -24.97 16.16
N SER A 78 -26.89 -26.05 15.50
CA SER A 78 -26.32 -26.50 14.23
C SER A 78 -26.49 -25.45 13.13
N ASP A 79 -27.66 -24.82 13.02
CA ASP A 79 -27.91 -23.74 12.06
C ASP A 79 -27.05 -22.50 12.35
N LYS A 80 -26.93 -22.11 13.63
CA LYS A 80 -26.05 -21.01 14.06
C LYS A 80 -24.59 -21.27 13.71
N MET A 81 -24.07 -22.47 14.01
CA MET A 81 -22.70 -22.83 13.65
C MET A 81 -22.47 -22.82 12.13
N GLY A 82 -23.47 -23.21 11.34
CA GLY A 82 -23.43 -23.10 9.89
C GLY A 82 -23.24 -21.66 9.42
N LYS A 83 -24.06 -20.74 9.93
CA LYS A 83 -24.00 -19.31 9.63
C LYS A 83 -22.67 -18.68 10.06
N GLU A 84 -22.24 -18.94 11.29
CA GLU A 84 -20.96 -18.42 11.81
C GLU A 84 -19.77 -18.94 10.98
N LYS A 85 -19.81 -20.20 10.52
CA LYS A 85 -18.77 -20.75 9.65
C LYS A 85 -18.73 -20.06 8.30
N GLU A 86 -19.88 -19.76 7.70
CA GLU A 86 -19.95 -19.00 6.44
C GLU A 86 -19.44 -17.56 6.60
N GLU A 87 -19.81 -16.89 7.69
CA GLU A 87 -19.33 -15.55 8.02
C GLU A 87 -17.81 -15.54 8.24
N LEU A 88 -17.29 -16.53 8.97
CA LEU A 88 -15.85 -16.69 9.18
C LEU A 88 -15.13 -16.89 7.85
N GLN A 89 -15.66 -17.73 6.96
CA GLN A 89 -15.08 -17.95 5.63
C GLN A 89 -15.06 -16.67 4.79
N LYS A 90 -16.13 -15.87 4.82
CA LYS A 90 -16.17 -14.57 4.12
C LYS A 90 -15.13 -13.61 4.71
N ALA A 91 -15.10 -13.46 6.03
CA ALA A 91 -14.14 -12.61 6.71
C ALA A 91 -12.69 -13.02 6.42
N THR A 92 -12.38 -14.32 6.38
CA THR A 92 -11.04 -14.80 6.03
C THR A 92 -10.64 -14.45 4.60
N ARG A 93 -11.57 -14.56 3.63
CA ARG A 93 -11.32 -14.18 2.24
C ARG A 93 -11.07 -12.68 2.11
N ASP A 94 -11.89 -11.87 2.78
CA ASP A 94 -11.73 -10.41 2.78
C ASP A 94 -10.37 -10.01 3.37
N ILE A 95 -9.96 -10.65 4.48
CA ILE A 95 -8.65 -10.42 5.09
C ILE A 95 -7.51 -10.76 4.12
N GLU A 96 -7.60 -11.87 3.39
CA GLU A 96 -6.61 -12.27 2.39
C GLU A 96 -6.54 -11.26 1.24
N GLU A 97 -7.68 -10.83 0.72
CA GLU A 97 -7.76 -9.82 -0.34
C GLU A 97 -7.16 -8.48 0.11
N TYR A 98 -7.47 -8.02 1.33
CA TYR A 98 -6.91 -6.79 1.87
C TYR A 98 -5.41 -6.90 2.12
N LYS A 99 -4.89 -8.07 2.54
CA LYS A 99 -3.46 -8.31 2.67
C LYS A 99 -2.75 -8.21 1.33
N GLU A 100 -3.28 -8.86 0.29
CA GLU A 100 -2.71 -8.80 -1.06
C GLU A 100 -2.68 -7.36 -1.58
N LYS A 101 -3.81 -6.64 -1.46
CA LYS A 101 -3.88 -5.21 -1.83
C LYS A 101 -2.86 -4.38 -1.07
N ARG A 102 -2.71 -4.59 0.24
CA ARG A 102 -1.72 -3.88 1.05
C ARG A 102 -0.31 -4.12 0.55
N ASP A 103 0.03 -5.37 0.26
CA ASP A 103 1.38 -5.75 -0.15
C ASP A 103 1.72 -5.21 -1.55
N ILE A 104 0.76 -5.20 -2.48
CA ILE A 104 0.90 -4.53 -3.79
C ILE A 104 1.16 -3.03 -3.62
N GLN A 105 0.37 -2.35 -2.78
CA GLN A 105 0.53 -0.91 -2.54
C GLN A 105 1.86 -0.60 -1.85
N PHE A 106 2.30 -1.46 -0.94
CA PHE A 106 3.57 -1.32 -0.26
C PHE A 106 4.76 -1.47 -1.23
N ALA A 107 4.72 -2.48 -2.10
CA ALA A 107 5.72 -2.65 -3.16
C ALA A 107 5.76 -1.43 -4.10
N ARG A 108 4.59 -0.93 -4.52
CA ARG A 108 4.49 0.28 -5.35
C ARG A 108 5.05 1.52 -4.65
N LYS A 109 4.79 1.68 -3.36
CA LYS A 109 5.35 2.77 -2.55
C LYS A 109 6.89 2.70 -2.53
N GLN A 110 7.46 1.53 -2.25
CA GLN A 110 8.92 1.37 -2.24
C GLN A 110 9.56 1.69 -3.60
N GLU A 111 8.93 1.27 -4.69
CA GLU A 111 9.40 1.57 -6.03
C GLU A 111 9.39 3.08 -6.32
N LEU A 112 8.30 3.77 -5.97
CA LEU A 112 8.21 5.22 -6.10
C LEU A 112 9.25 5.95 -5.22
N GLU A 113 9.51 5.46 -4.01
CA GLU A 113 10.54 6.03 -3.13
C GLU A 113 11.94 5.89 -3.75
N LYS A 114 12.26 4.75 -4.37
CA LYS A 114 13.51 4.56 -5.11
C LYS A 114 13.62 5.53 -6.29
N GLN A 115 12.56 5.66 -7.09
CA GLN A 115 12.54 6.59 -8.23
C GLN A 115 12.73 8.04 -7.79
N ILE A 116 12.09 8.45 -6.68
CA ILE A 116 12.27 9.80 -6.10
C ILE A 116 13.72 10.02 -5.67
N MET A 117 14.35 9.03 -5.01
CA MET A 117 15.75 9.13 -4.60
C MET A 117 16.69 9.27 -5.81
N GLU A 118 16.47 8.49 -6.86
CA GLU A 118 17.29 8.54 -8.07
C GLU A 118 17.13 9.88 -8.81
N LEU A 119 15.90 10.34 -9.00
CA LEU A 119 15.62 11.64 -9.61
C LEU A 119 16.23 12.80 -8.82
N LYS A 120 16.19 12.75 -7.47
CA LYS A 120 16.84 13.74 -6.62
C LYS A 120 18.36 13.76 -6.83
N ARG A 121 18.98 12.58 -6.94
CA ARG A 121 20.42 12.43 -7.20
C ARG A 121 20.80 13.02 -8.55
N GLU A 122 20.06 12.69 -9.61
CA GLU A 122 20.29 13.23 -10.95
C GLU A 122 20.10 14.75 -11.01
N LEU A 123 19.06 15.26 -10.35
CA LEU A 123 18.79 16.69 -10.30
C LEU A 123 19.93 17.46 -9.63
N GLU A 124 20.44 16.92 -8.53
CA GLU A 124 21.56 17.52 -7.80
C GLU A 124 22.84 17.53 -8.64
N GLN A 125 23.16 16.43 -9.32
CA GLN A 125 24.29 16.37 -10.25
C GLN A 125 24.17 17.40 -11.39
N LYS A 126 22.99 17.51 -12.00
CA LYS A 126 22.74 18.51 -13.07
C LYS A 126 22.86 19.94 -12.54
N ARG A 127 22.39 20.22 -11.31
CA ARG A 127 22.52 21.53 -10.67
C ARG A 127 23.99 21.87 -10.40
N GLN A 128 24.77 20.93 -9.87
CA GLN A 128 26.19 21.13 -9.60
C GLN A 128 26.97 21.36 -10.89
N ALA A 129 26.74 20.56 -11.94
CA ALA A 129 27.38 20.74 -13.24
C ALA A 129 27.05 22.11 -13.85
N LYS A 130 25.79 22.53 -13.79
CA LYS A 130 25.37 23.87 -14.27
C LYS A 130 26.01 24.99 -13.45
N SER A 131 26.06 24.83 -12.13
CA SER A 131 26.71 25.80 -11.24
C SER A 131 28.20 25.95 -11.57
N ALA A 132 28.90 24.83 -11.78
CA ALA A 132 30.30 24.82 -12.17
C ALA A 132 30.52 25.52 -13.53
N MET A 133 29.68 25.22 -14.52
CA MET A 133 29.75 25.86 -15.84
C MET A 133 29.51 27.37 -15.77
N ILE A 134 28.54 27.82 -14.95
CA ILE A 134 28.28 29.25 -14.74
C ILE A 134 29.49 29.91 -14.08
N GLN A 135 30.06 29.28 -13.06
CA GLN A 135 31.23 29.81 -12.35
C GLN A 135 32.45 29.90 -13.27
N GLU A 136 32.72 28.86 -14.06
CA GLU A 136 33.81 28.87 -15.04
C GLU A 136 33.60 29.96 -16.09
N ASN A 137 32.40 30.07 -16.66
CA ASN A 137 32.08 31.13 -17.62
C ASN A 137 32.22 32.52 -16.99
N ALA A 138 31.79 32.72 -15.74
CA ALA A 138 31.97 33.99 -15.04
C ALA A 138 33.45 34.32 -14.82
N VAL A 139 34.29 33.33 -14.52
CA VAL A 139 35.75 33.51 -14.42
C VAL A 139 36.36 33.89 -15.77
N GLN A 140 35.95 33.21 -16.85
CA GLN A 140 36.42 33.53 -18.20
C GLN A 140 35.96 34.92 -18.64
N GLN A 141 34.70 35.29 -18.42
CA GLN A 141 34.19 36.63 -18.72
C GLN A 141 34.97 37.73 -17.98
N ARG A 142 35.32 37.50 -16.71
CA ARG A 142 36.14 38.45 -15.94
C ARG A 142 37.54 38.65 -16.52
N LYS A 143 38.11 37.66 -17.21
CA LYS A 143 39.41 37.75 -17.89
C LYS A 143 39.29 38.33 -19.30
N ASN A 144 38.24 37.95 -20.04
CA ASN A 144 38.04 38.37 -21.41
C ASN A 144 37.84 39.88 -21.55
N VAL A 145 37.15 40.53 -20.61
CA VAL A 145 36.90 41.99 -20.67
C VAL A 145 38.21 42.81 -20.61
N PRO A 146 39.10 42.64 -19.61
CA PRO A 146 40.35 43.41 -19.58
C PRO A 146 41.29 43.04 -20.74
N GLU A 147 41.31 41.78 -21.18
CA GLU A 147 42.07 41.38 -22.37
C GLU A 147 41.56 42.06 -23.64
N LEU A 148 40.24 42.09 -23.84
CA LEU A 148 39.60 42.78 -24.96
C LEU A 148 39.95 44.27 -24.94
N LEU A 149 39.82 44.94 -23.80
CA LEU A 149 40.18 46.36 -23.66
C LEU A 149 41.65 46.60 -24.00
N CYS A 150 42.56 45.75 -23.50
CA CYS A 150 43.99 45.84 -23.80
C CYS A 150 44.28 45.71 -25.31
N TYR A 151 43.57 44.81 -26.02
CA TYR A 151 43.70 44.68 -27.47
C TYR A 151 43.06 45.85 -28.22
N GLU A 152 41.87 46.32 -27.82
CA GLU A 152 41.18 47.47 -28.43
C GLU A 152 42.02 48.75 -28.31
N GLU A 153 42.67 48.97 -27.17
CA GLU A 153 43.58 50.09 -26.92
C GLU A 153 44.86 49.97 -27.75
N LYS A 154 45.56 48.83 -27.70
CA LYS A 154 46.85 48.65 -28.37
C LYS A 154 46.75 48.61 -29.90
N LEU A 155 45.70 47.99 -30.44
CA LEU A 155 45.50 47.89 -31.89
C LEU A 155 44.77 49.10 -32.46
N ALA A 156 44.24 49.96 -31.59
CA ALA A 156 43.35 51.04 -31.94
C ALA A 156 42.24 50.61 -32.91
N CYS A 157 41.64 49.46 -32.59
CA CYS A 157 40.67 48.75 -33.44
C CYS A 157 39.66 48.01 -32.57
N LYS A 158 38.38 48.19 -32.86
CA LYS A 158 37.26 47.54 -32.22
C LYS A 158 36.47 46.72 -33.23
N ILE A 159 36.10 45.50 -32.86
CA ILE A 159 35.34 44.57 -33.71
C ILE A 159 33.93 44.47 -33.14
N ILE A 160 32.93 44.79 -33.95
CA ILE A 160 31.52 44.83 -33.54
C ILE A 160 30.72 43.88 -34.43
N GLY A 161 30.02 42.93 -33.82
CA GLY A 161 29.01 42.14 -34.52
C GLY A 161 27.70 42.91 -34.61
N VAL A 162 27.29 43.30 -35.83
CA VAL A 162 26.09 44.13 -36.05
C VAL A 162 24.86 43.27 -36.31
N ALA A 163 25.03 42.17 -37.04
CA ALA A 163 23.99 41.20 -37.37
C ALA A 163 24.61 39.81 -37.56
N THR A 164 23.78 38.79 -37.74
CA THR A 164 24.23 37.44 -38.10
C THR A 164 25.14 37.51 -39.34
N ASP A 165 26.35 37.01 -39.20
CA ASP A 165 27.40 37.03 -40.22
C ASP A 165 27.81 38.42 -40.72
N VAL A 166 27.64 39.49 -39.94
CA VAL A 166 28.08 40.85 -40.30
C VAL A 166 28.96 41.42 -39.20
N LEU A 167 30.22 41.69 -39.53
CA LEU A 167 31.21 42.31 -38.64
C LEU A 167 31.58 43.71 -39.14
N THR A 168 31.65 44.65 -38.20
CA THR A 168 32.19 45.99 -38.42
C THR A 168 33.52 46.12 -37.69
N PHE A 169 34.55 46.49 -38.44
CA PHE A 169 35.86 46.87 -37.93
C PHE A 169 35.89 48.39 -37.79
N GLN A 170 36.07 48.87 -36.57
CA GLN A 170 36.13 50.27 -36.23
C GLN A 170 37.56 50.62 -35.80
N PHE A 171 38.25 51.42 -36.60
CA PHE A 171 39.57 51.93 -36.28
C PHE A 171 39.48 53.33 -35.66
N HIS A 172 40.41 53.62 -34.76
CA HIS A 172 40.69 54.94 -34.19
C HIS A 172 42.20 55.21 -34.23
N ASN A 173 42.66 56.41 -33.83
CA ASN A 173 44.06 56.84 -33.93
C ASN A 173 44.65 56.68 -35.35
N ILE A 174 43.90 57.09 -36.37
CA ILE A 174 44.39 57.15 -37.77
C ILE A 174 44.66 58.60 -38.18
N ASP A 175 43.75 59.49 -37.84
CA ASP A 175 43.81 60.91 -38.13
C ASP A 175 44.67 61.62 -37.06
N GLU A 176 45.70 62.34 -37.48
CA GLU A 176 46.67 63.01 -36.60
C GLU A 176 46.06 64.30 -36.00
N ASP A 177 45.04 64.87 -36.65
CA ASP A 177 44.32 66.07 -36.19
C ASP A 177 43.16 65.74 -35.22
N ASP A 178 42.50 64.59 -35.41
CA ASP A 178 41.46 64.07 -34.52
C ASP A 178 41.62 62.57 -34.24
N TRP A 179 42.28 62.25 -33.12
CA TRP A 179 42.61 60.88 -32.77
C TRP A 179 41.37 60.02 -32.45
N ASN A 180 40.26 60.68 -32.07
CA ASN A 180 38.99 60.02 -31.77
C ASN A 180 38.12 59.78 -33.00
N ARG A 181 38.51 60.30 -34.18
CA ARG A 181 37.80 60.06 -35.42
C ARG A 181 37.74 58.57 -35.74
N ARG A 182 36.53 58.09 -36.05
CA ARG A 182 36.22 56.67 -36.25
C ARG A 182 36.22 56.34 -37.74
N PHE A 183 36.88 55.25 -38.10
CA PHE A 183 36.90 54.72 -39.46
C PHE A 183 36.32 53.31 -39.45
N LEU A 184 35.27 53.08 -40.22
CA LEU A 184 34.43 51.88 -40.14
C LEU A 184 34.50 51.11 -41.46
N VAL A 185 34.68 49.79 -41.38
CA VAL A 185 34.46 48.88 -42.51
C VAL A 185 33.59 47.72 -42.05
N THR A 186 32.45 47.55 -42.70
CA THR A 186 31.49 46.49 -42.42
C THR A 186 31.53 45.43 -43.51
N ILE A 187 31.74 44.19 -43.11
CA ILE A 187 31.89 43.03 -43.99
C ILE A 187 30.83 41.99 -43.60
N GLN A 188 30.12 41.49 -44.60
CA GLN A 188 29.30 40.30 -44.45
C GLN A 188 30.17 39.06 -44.74
N ILE A 189 30.14 38.11 -43.82
CA ILE A 189 30.89 36.86 -43.78
C ILE A 189 30.00 35.66 -44.13
N ALA A 190 28.72 35.90 -44.46
CA ALA A 190 27.77 34.84 -44.81
C ALA A 190 28.26 34.05 -46.05
N GLY A 191 28.64 32.79 -45.86
CA GLY A 191 29.02 31.88 -46.93
C GLY A 191 30.53 31.84 -47.25
N LYS A 192 30.86 31.51 -48.51
CA LYS A 192 32.24 31.22 -48.95
C LYS A 192 33.01 32.47 -49.43
N GLN A 193 32.28 33.56 -49.66
CA GLN A 193 32.80 34.85 -50.13
C GLN A 193 32.34 35.99 -49.20
N TYR A 194 33.28 36.84 -48.84
CA TYR A 194 33.09 38.08 -48.10
C TYR A 194 32.53 39.17 -49.02
N SER A 195 31.62 40.00 -48.51
CA SER A 195 31.10 41.16 -49.24
C SER A 195 31.15 42.43 -48.41
N LEU A 196 31.47 43.55 -49.06
CA LEU A 196 31.48 44.86 -48.43
C LEU A 196 30.04 45.35 -48.23
N LYS A 197 29.67 45.73 -47.01
CA LYS A 197 28.36 46.31 -46.69
C LYS A 197 28.41 47.83 -46.56
N ALA A 198 29.39 48.33 -45.82
CA ALA A 198 29.55 49.74 -45.57
C ALA A 198 31.03 50.06 -45.35
N CYS A 199 31.44 51.26 -45.74
CA CYS A 199 32.77 51.80 -45.50
C CYS A 199 32.58 53.29 -45.23
N ASP A 200 33.00 53.77 -44.07
CA ASP A 200 32.90 55.17 -43.68
C ASP A 200 34.21 55.62 -43.04
N PRO A 201 34.93 56.59 -43.62
CA PRO A 201 34.68 57.27 -44.90
C PRO A 201 34.76 56.34 -46.12
N GLU A 202 34.13 56.73 -47.23
CA GLU A 202 34.12 55.91 -48.45
C GLU A 202 35.53 55.79 -49.06
N LEU A 203 35.99 54.54 -49.25
CA LEU A 203 37.27 54.25 -49.89
C LEU A 203 37.04 53.68 -51.30
N SER A 204 37.60 54.32 -52.31
CA SER A 204 37.57 53.84 -53.70
C SER A 204 38.22 52.45 -53.87
N THR A 205 39.19 52.12 -53.01
CA THR A 205 39.91 50.85 -53.00
C THR A 205 39.21 49.73 -52.22
N ALA A 206 38.13 50.01 -51.49
CA ALA A 206 37.50 49.03 -50.58
C ALA A 206 37.02 47.76 -51.29
N LYS A 207 36.42 47.88 -52.48
CA LYS A 207 35.94 46.72 -53.26
C LYS A 207 37.09 45.79 -53.66
N ARG A 208 38.18 46.37 -54.19
CA ARG A 208 39.39 45.62 -54.55
C ARG A 208 40.00 44.88 -53.36
N LEU A 209 40.04 45.52 -52.19
CA LEU A 209 40.57 44.89 -50.97
C LEU A 209 39.71 43.68 -50.54
N VAL A 210 38.40 43.74 -50.72
CA VAL A 210 37.50 42.60 -50.45
C VAL A 210 37.69 41.48 -51.48
N ASP A 211 37.95 41.79 -52.75
CA ASP A 211 38.29 40.76 -53.77
C ASP A 211 39.61 40.04 -53.45
N GLU A 212 40.61 40.79 -52.98
CA GLU A 212 41.87 40.24 -52.49
C GLU A 212 41.67 39.38 -51.23
N LEU A 213 40.77 39.78 -50.32
CA LEU A 213 40.39 38.99 -49.15
C LEU A 213 39.68 37.69 -49.56
N ASN A 214 38.81 37.73 -50.57
CA ASN A 214 38.15 36.54 -51.10
C ASN A 214 39.11 35.54 -51.72
N SER A 215 40.20 36.03 -52.33
CA SER A 215 41.21 35.21 -52.98
C SER A 215 42.22 34.62 -51.98
N SER A 216 42.67 35.42 -51.02
CA SER A 216 43.71 35.02 -50.05
C SER A 216 43.18 34.42 -48.76
N ARG A 217 41.94 34.78 -48.37
CA ARG A 217 41.33 34.54 -47.04
C ARG A 217 42.17 35.04 -45.86
N ASP A 218 43.08 35.99 -46.10
CA ASP A 218 43.93 36.57 -45.06
C ASP A 218 43.32 37.87 -44.51
N PHE A 219 42.61 37.74 -43.38
CA PHE A 219 42.03 38.88 -42.66
C PHE A 219 43.07 39.84 -42.09
N PHE A 220 44.21 39.33 -41.62
CA PHE A 220 45.24 40.19 -41.01
C PHE A 220 45.83 41.14 -42.03
N ARG A 221 46.15 40.62 -43.22
CA ARG A 221 46.67 41.45 -44.33
C ARG A 221 45.61 42.42 -44.83
N PHE A 222 44.36 41.99 -44.93
CA PHE A 222 43.25 42.85 -45.29
C PHE A 222 43.10 44.05 -44.34
N LEU A 223 43.05 43.81 -43.02
CA LEU A 223 42.88 44.88 -42.02
C LEU A 223 44.05 45.88 -42.05
N LYS A 224 45.29 45.42 -42.24
CA LYS A 224 46.45 46.30 -42.41
C LYS A 224 46.32 47.20 -43.65
N LYS A 225 45.92 46.64 -44.79
CA LYS A 225 45.72 47.40 -46.03
C LYS A 225 44.56 48.40 -45.92
N VAL A 226 43.46 48.02 -45.27
CA VAL A 226 42.33 48.91 -45.00
C VAL A 226 42.77 50.09 -44.14
N ARG A 227 43.50 49.83 -43.03
CA ARG A 227 44.02 50.90 -42.17
C ARG A 227 44.96 51.85 -42.92
N GLN A 228 45.83 51.31 -43.78
CA GLN A 228 46.69 52.11 -44.66
C GLN A 228 45.89 52.93 -45.68
N ALA A 229 44.85 52.36 -46.28
CA ALA A 229 44.00 53.06 -47.22
C ALA A 229 43.26 54.23 -46.56
N PHE A 230 42.79 54.07 -45.32
CA PHE A 230 42.23 55.18 -44.54
C PHE A 230 43.28 56.26 -44.25
N LYS A 231 44.50 55.89 -43.82
CA LYS A 231 45.57 56.87 -43.60
C LYS A 231 45.89 57.65 -44.88
N ASN A 232 46.02 56.96 -46.01
CA ASN A 232 46.32 57.58 -47.30
C ASN A 232 45.17 58.45 -47.83
N SER A 233 43.93 58.21 -47.41
CA SER A 233 42.78 59.04 -47.80
C SER A 233 42.73 60.39 -47.07
N LEU A 234 43.51 60.55 -46.00
CA LEU A 234 43.64 61.79 -45.22
C LEU A 234 44.80 62.67 -45.70
N THR A 235 45.72 62.11 -46.50
CA THR A 235 46.88 62.80 -47.09
C THR A 235 46.56 63.22 -48.52
#